data_AF-A0A667XA62-F1
#
_entry.id   AF-A0A667XA62-F1
#
_cell.length_a   1.000
_cell.length_b   1.000
_cell.length_c   1.000
_cell.angle_alpha   90.00
_cell.angle_beta   90.00
_cell.angle_gamma   90.00
#
_symmetry.space_group_name_H-M   'P 1'
#
loop_
_entity.id
_entity.type
_entity.pdbx_description
1 polymer ?
#
loop_
_entity_poly.entity_id
_entity_poly.type
_entity_poly.pdbx_seq_one_letter_code
_entity_poly.pdbx_strand_id
1 'polypeptide(L)'
;MASVSSLSLHLLCILTLLFLITFCPQGILTACKRGENDISTSFVPGHSFLGQGFDLVRMQHSASLVFDTQTHTNTCMLCQNTLMGNEYQKWPSIMSFWGAENSQCTFSSSLYLSVGSLVEGVMSPVVDNAWRKDLGLEGSSSQQLVGSRSTVASYALAWARSDQSLFTLHQLSCSEFE
;
A
#
# COMPACT_ATOMS: atom_id res chain seq x y z
N MET A 1 -50.38 12.24 -27.87
CA MET A 1 -49.10 12.69 -27.28
C MET A 1 -49.35 12.97 -25.81
N ALA A 2 -49.03 12.02 -24.92
CA ALA A 2 -49.32 12.16 -23.49
C ALA A 2 -48.25 13.05 -22.83
N SER A 3 -48.69 14.17 -22.27
CA SER A 3 -47.87 15.06 -21.43
C SER A 3 -47.51 14.33 -20.14
N VAL A 4 -46.25 13.90 -20.03
CA VAL A 4 -45.73 13.30 -18.80
C VAL A 4 -45.50 14.45 -17.81
N SER A 5 -46.31 14.50 -16.76
CA SER A 5 -46.27 15.58 -15.76
C SER A 5 -44.88 15.67 -15.08
N SER A 6 -44.43 16.88 -14.76
CA SER A 6 -43.14 17.11 -14.08
C SER A 6 -42.98 16.25 -12.82
N LEU A 7 -44.05 16.04 -12.05
CA LEU A 7 -44.04 15.18 -10.85
C LEU A 7 -43.75 13.71 -11.16
N SER A 8 -44.27 13.17 -12.27
CA SER A 8 -43.98 11.78 -12.66
C SER A 8 -42.52 11.58 -13.06
N LEU A 9 -41.86 12.61 -13.59
CA LEU A 9 -40.44 12.55 -13.93
C LEU A 9 -39.55 12.59 -12.68
N HIS A 10 -39.91 13.40 -11.69
CA HIS A 10 -39.20 13.46 -10.41
C HIS A 10 -39.33 12.16 -9.62
N LEU A 11 -40.53 11.56 -9.59
CA LEU A 11 -40.76 10.30 -8.91
C LEU A 11 -39.97 9.16 -9.57
N LEU A 12 -39.93 9.11 -10.92
CA LEU A 12 -39.12 8.15 -11.66
C LEU A 12 -37.63 8.32 -11.34
N CYS A 13 -37.14 9.57 -11.28
CA CYS A 13 -35.73 9.87 -10.98
C CYS A 13 -35.34 9.47 -9.54
N ILE A 14 -36.24 9.69 -8.57
CA ILE A 14 -36.04 9.27 -7.17
C ILE A 14 -36.03 7.74 -7.07
N LEU A 15 -36.94 7.05 -7.78
CA LEU A 15 -36.98 5.59 -7.83
C LEU A 15 -35.73 5.00 -8.50
N THR A 16 -35.21 5.62 -9.56
CA THR A 16 -33.95 5.19 -10.19
C THR A 16 -32.74 5.46 -9.30
N LEU A 17 -32.72 6.58 -8.56
CA LEU A 17 -31.65 6.87 -7.59
C LEU A 17 -31.66 5.88 -6.42
N LEU A 18 -32.84 5.57 -5.87
CA LEU A 18 -33.01 4.56 -4.81
C LEU A 18 -32.60 3.18 -5.31
N PHE A 19 -32.95 2.83 -6.56
CA PHE A 19 -32.51 1.59 -7.18
C PHE A 19 -30.99 1.57 -7.37
N LEU A 20 -30.36 2.68 -7.81
CA LEU A 20 -28.90 2.79 -7.92
C LEU A 20 -28.17 2.73 -6.57
N ILE A 21 -28.78 3.19 -5.47
CA ILE A 21 -28.21 3.09 -4.12
C ILE A 21 -28.37 1.67 -3.55
N THR A 22 -29.46 0.98 -3.87
CA THR A 22 -29.75 -0.40 -3.41
C THR A 22 -29.12 -1.49 -4.27
N PHE A 23 -28.92 -1.23 -5.57
CA PHE A 23 -28.16 -2.05 -6.52
C PHE A 23 -26.77 -1.50 -6.79
N CYS A 24 -26.28 -0.52 -6.02
CA CYS A 24 -24.84 -0.38 -5.87
C CYS A 24 -24.40 -1.74 -5.35
N PRO A 25 -23.66 -2.56 -6.11
CA PRO A 25 -23.02 -3.68 -5.47
C PRO A 25 -22.24 -3.02 -4.35
N GLN A 26 -22.48 -3.46 -3.12
CA GLN A 26 -21.51 -3.27 -2.06
C GLN A 26 -20.28 -4.10 -2.46
N GLY A 27 -19.67 -3.76 -3.59
CA GLY A 27 -18.34 -4.20 -3.95
C GLY A 27 -17.47 -3.71 -2.82
N ILE A 28 -16.74 -4.64 -2.23
CA ILE A 28 -15.59 -4.40 -1.36
C ILE A 28 -15.90 -4.28 0.15
N LEU A 29 -17.15 -4.32 0.62
CA LEU A 29 -17.44 -4.14 2.06
C LEU A 29 -17.55 -5.41 2.93
N THR A 30 -17.41 -6.62 2.38
CA THR A 30 -17.62 -7.87 3.15
C THR A 30 -16.56 -8.95 2.93
N ALA A 31 -15.28 -8.59 2.73
CA ALA A 31 -14.20 -9.58 2.79
C ALA A 31 -13.85 -9.99 4.23
N CYS A 32 -14.07 -9.10 5.21
CA CYS A 32 -13.66 -9.33 6.60
C CYS A 32 -14.85 -9.52 7.55
N LYS A 33 -14.73 -10.48 8.48
CA LYS A 33 -15.70 -10.75 9.54
C LYS A 33 -15.00 -10.93 10.88
N ARG A 34 -15.72 -10.69 11.98
CA ARG A 34 -15.24 -11.05 13.32
C ARG A 34 -15.39 -12.56 13.52
N GLY A 35 -14.36 -13.21 14.03
CA GLY A 35 -14.32 -14.64 14.34
C GLY A 35 -13.63 -14.91 15.67
N GLU A 36 -13.70 -16.17 16.12
CA GLU A 36 -12.92 -16.65 17.26
C GLU A 36 -11.45 -16.81 16.84
N ASN A 37 -10.53 -16.53 17.76
CA ASN A 37 -9.11 -16.72 17.51
C ASN A 37 -8.76 -18.21 17.54
N ASP A 38 -8.69 -18.82 16.35
CA ASP A 38 -8.19 -20.18 16.17
C ASP A 38 -6.70 -20.17 15.80
N ILE A 39 -5.87 -20.89 16.53
CA ILE A 39 -4.43 -21.05 16.29
C ILE A 39 -4.17 -21.64 14.88
N SER A 40 -5.09 -22.44 14.35
CA SER A 40 -4.93 -23.08 13.03
C SER A 40 -5.04 -22.10 11.85
N THR A 41 -5.63 -20.92 12.05
CA THR A 41 -5.84 -19.95 10.98
C THR A 41 -4.59 -19.10 10.78
N SER A 42 -4.06 -19.08 9.55
CA SER A 42 -2.87 -18.28 9.19
C SER A 42 -3.18 -16.80 9.14
N PHE A 43 -2.15 -15.98 9.28
CA PHE A 43 -2.23 -14.55 9.04
C PHE A 43 -2.19 -14.21 7.55
N VAL A 44 -2.69 -13.03 7.20
CA VAL A 44 -2.50 -12.49 5.85
C VAL A 44 -1.00 -12.33 5.54
N PRO A 45 -0.60 -12.44 4.26
CA PRO A 45 0.77 -12.17 3.85
C PRO A 45 1.23 -10.78 4.30
N GLY A 46 2.45 -10.69 4.84
CA GLY A 46 3.06 -9.42 5.22
C GLY A 46 2.56 -8.78 6.52
N HIS A 47 1.63 -9.38 7.26
CA HIS A 47 1.09 -8.83 8.52
C HIS A 47 2.17 -8.44 9.56
N SER A 48 3.31 -9.13 9.57
CA SER A 48 4.41 -8.89 10.51
C SER A 48 5.20 -7.62 10.18
N PHE A 49 5.22 -7.19 8.92
CA PHE A 49 5.95 -5.98 8.50
C PHE A 49 5.28 -4.70 8.99
N LEU A 50 3.96 -4.73 9.17
CA LEU A 50 3.15 -3.57 9.51
C LEU A 50 3.56 -2.96 10.87
N GLY A 51 3.91 -3.82 11.83
CA GLY A 51 4.39 -3.39 13.15
C GLY A 51 5.90 -3.15 13.22
N GLN A 52 6.65 -3.51 12.18
CA GLN A 52 8.11 -3.42 12.18
C GLN A 52 8.55 -2.00 11.87
N GLY A 53 9.49 -1.46 12.64
CA GLY A 53 10.10 -0.17 12.33
C GLY A 53 10.86 -0.21 11.00
N PHE A 54 11.03 0.93 10.35
CA PHE A 54 11.74 1.02 9.07
C PHE A 54 12.74 2.18 9.08
N ASP A 55 14.00 1.89 8.74
CA ASP A 55 15.07 2.89 8.62
C ASP A 55 15.06 3.46 7.19
N LEU A 56 14.51 4.67 7.03
CA LEU A 56 14.42 5.37 5.73
C LEU A 56 15.79 5.72 5.13
N VAL A 57 16.84 5.84 5.94
CA VAL A 57 18.19 6.21 5.48
C VAL A 57 18.88 5.00 4.84
N ARG A 58 18.73 3.83 5.46
CA ARG A 58 19.29 2.56 4.98
C ARG A 58 18.36 1.79 4.06
N MET A 59 17.07 2.11 4.05
CA MET A 59 15.99 1.36 3.39
C MET A 59 15.93 -0.09 3.85
N GLN A 60 15.91 -0.28 5.17
CA GLN A 60 15.91 -1.60 5.80
C GLN A 60 14.91 -1.64 6.96
N HIS A 61 14.31 -2.80 7.15
CA HIS A 61 13.51 -3.07 8.33
C HIS A 61 14.39 -3.01 9.59
N SER A 62 13.89 -2.30 10.61
CA SER A 62 14.48 -2.27 11.95
C SER A 62 14.11 -3.53 12.72
N ALA A 63 14.96 -3.94 13.66
CA ALA A 63 14.63 -5.01 14.60
C ALA A 63 13.61 -4.57 15.68
N SER A 64 13.27 -3.28 15.74
CA SER A 64 12.29 -2.74 16.68
C SER A 64 10.86 -2.93 16.18
N LEU A 65 9.98 -3.38 17.07
CA LEU A 65 8.53 -3.41 16.84
C LEU A 65 7.90 -2.11 17.37
N VAL A 66 7.23 -1.37 16.51
CA VAL A 66 6.51 -0.13 16.86
C VAL A 66 5.17 -0.48 17.51
N PHE A 67 4.51 -1.55 17.05
CA PHE A 67 3.30 -2.10 17.64
C PHE A 67 3.12 -3.58 17.30
N ASP A 68 2.40 -4.29 18.15
CA ASP A 68 2.18 -5.73 18.01
C ASP A 68 1.07 -6.05 16.99
N THR A 69 1.41 -6.85 15.99
CA THR A 69 0.48 -7.34 14.96
C THR A 69 0.13 -8.82 15.09
N GLN A 70 0.76 -9.53 16.03
CA GLN A 70 0.62 -10.98 16.19
C GLN A 70 -0.32 -11.34 17.33
N THR A 71 -0.29 -10.58 18.42
CA THR A 71 -1.15 -10.88 19.58
C THR A 71 -2.61 -10.57 19.29
N HIS A 72 -3.47 -11.57 19.48
CA HIS A 72 -4.92 -11.47 19.33
C HIS A 72 -5.62 -11.78 20.64
N THR A 73 -6.72 -11.09 20.89
CA THR A 73 -7.66 -11.45 21.97
C THR A 73 -8.43 -12.72 21.60
N ASN A 74 -9.39 -13.13 22.43
CA ASN A 74 -10.29 -14.25 22.10
C ASN A 74 -11.03 -14.04 20.77
N THR A 75 -11.29 -12.78 20.39
CA THR A 75 -11.85 -12.43 19.08
C THR A 75 -10.78 -11.89 18.14
N CYS A 76 -10.87 -12.23 16.85
CA CYS A 76 -10.00 -11.74 15.79
C CYS A 76 -10.80 -11.27 14.57
N MET A 77 -10.16 -10.47 13.71
CA MET A 77 -10.69 -10.14 12.38
C MET A 77 -10.18 -11.16 11.37
N LEU A 78 -11.10 -11.79 10.65
CA LEU A 78 -10.81 -12.78 9.61
C LEU A 78 -11.20 -12.21 8.26
N CYS A 79 -10.24 -12.07 7.36
CA CYS A 79 -10.44 -11.54 6.02
C CYS A 79 -10.26 -12.62 4.96
N GLN A 80 -11.13 -12.62 3.96
CA GLN A 80 -11.11 -13.56 2.86
C GLN A 80 -10.04 -13.15 1.84
N ASN A 81 -9.05 -14.04 1.61
CA ASN A 81 -7.98 -13.82 0.65
C ASN A 81 -8.35 -14.45 -0.70
N THR A 82 -8.83 -13.62 -1.63
CA THR A 82 -9.22 -14.03 -2.98
C THR A 82 -8.05 -14.55 -3.81
N LEU A 83 -6.82 -14.08 -3.53
CA LEU A 83 -5.59 -14.53 -4.18
C LEU A 83 -5.08 -15.88 -3.67
N MET A 84 -5.57 -16.34 -2.51
CA MET A 84 -5.19 -17.61 -1.87
C MET A 84 -6.41 -18.53 -1.71
N GLY A 85 -7.13 -18.77 -2.79
CA GLY A 85 -8.22 -19.75 -2.80
C GLY A 85 -9.44 -19.37 -1.97
N ASN A 86 -9.61 -18.08 -1.67
CA ASN A 86 -10.69 -17.54 -0.84
C ASN A 86 -10.64 -18.00 0.62
N GLU A 87 -9.45 -18.33 1.14
CA GLU A 87 -9.23 -18.70 2.54
C GLU A 87 -9.44 -17.50 3.49
N TYR A 88 -10.00 -17.76 4.66
CA TYR A 88 -10.08 -16.75 5.72
C TYR A 88 -8.75 -16.72 6.48
N GLN A 89 -8.16 -15.53 6.58
CA GLN A 89 -6.86 -15.29 7.21
C GLN A 89 -6.98 -14.19 8.27
N LYS A 90 -6.17 -14.27 9.32
CA LYS A 90 -6.16 -13.30 10.41
C LYS A 90 -5.61 -11.95 9.96
N TRP A 91 -6.34 -10.90 10.31
CA TRP A 91 -5.93 -9.51 10.13
C TRP A 91 -5.70 -8.84 11.49
N PRO A 92 -4.56 -8.15 11.71
CA PRO A 92 -4.26 -7.50 12.98
C PRO A 92 -5.35 -6.50 13.38
N SER A 93 -5.86 -6.63 14.60
CA SER A 93 -6.99 -5.82 15.08
C SER A 93 -6.71 -4.32 15.19
N ILE A 94 -5.44 -3.93 15.23
CA ILE A 94 -5.01 -2.52 15.28
C ILE A 94 -5.15 -1.80 13.94
N MET A 95 -5.41 -2.54 12.86
CA MET A 95 -5.44 -1.99 11.50
C MET A 95 -6.86 -1.96 10.95
N SER A 96 -7.18 -0.87 10.25
CA SER A 96 -8.55 -0.52 9.87
C SER A 96 -9.13 -1.36 8.74
N PHE A 97 -8.31 -1.73 7.75
CA PHE A 97 -8.78 -2.39 6.54
C PHE A 97 -7.68 -3.26 5.94
N TRP A 98 -8.08 -4.38 5.34
CA TRP A 98 -7.24 -5.22 4.47
C TRP A 98 -8.11 -5.78 3.35
N GLY A 99 -7.64 -5.64 2.12
CA GLY A 99 -8.27 -6.19 0.94
C GLY A 99 -7.24 -6.88 0.05
N ALA A 100 -7.58 -8.07 -0.44
CA ALA A 100 -6.87 -8.67 -1.55
C ALA A 100 -7.39 -8.05 -2.86
N GLU A 101 -6.48 -7.48 -3.65
CA GLU A 101 -6.80 -6.87 -4.93
C GLU A 101 -6.42 -7.80 -6.09
N ASN A 102 -7.02 -7.58 -7.26
CA ASN A 102 -6.51 -8.23 -8.45
C ASN A 102 -5.15 -7.63 -8.80
N SER A 103 -4.13 -8.49 -8.93
CA SER A 103 -2.78 -8.13 -9.34
C SER A 103 -2.77 -7.16 -10.52
N GLN A 104 -2.36 -5.91 -10.27
CA GLN A 104 -2.05 -4.94 -11.31
C GLN A 104 -0.56 -4.67 -11.30
N CYS A 105 0.13 -5.18 -12.32
CA CYS A 105 1.56 -4.98 -12.49
C CYS A 105 1.86 -3.86 -13.49
N THR A 106 2.82 -3.01 -13.14
CA THR A 106 3.36 -1.97 -14.01
C THR A 106 4.85 -2.19 -14.23
N PHE A 107 5.30 -2.01 -15.47
CA PHE A 107 6.72 -2.05 -15.83
C PHE A 107 7.20 -0.67 -16.23
N SER A 108 8.35 -0.26 -15.70
CA SER A 108 9.00 0.99 -16.06
C SER A 108 10.49 0.78 -16.32
N SER A 109 11.03 1.59 -17.22
CA SER A 109 12.45 1.63 -17.55
C SER A 109 12.90 3.08 -17.55
N SER A 110 14.01 3.38 -16.90
CA SER A 110 14.52 4.75 -16.77
C SER A 110 16.04 4.80 -16.82
N LEU A 111 16.58 5.92 -17.27
CA LEU A 111 18.01 6.19 -17.33
C LEU A 111 18.34 7.35 -16.37
N TYR A 112 19.34 7.16 -15.53
CA TYR A 112 19.79 8.13 -14.55
C TYR A 112 21.26 8.49 -14.79
N LEU A 113 21.52 9.80 -14.82
CA LEU A 113 22.85 10.37 -15.07
C LEU A 113 23.64 10.65 -13.79
N SER A 114 23.05 10.39 -12.61
CA SER A 114 23.70 10.62 -11.32
C SER A 114 23.25 9.59 -10.30
N VAL A 115 24.07 9.40 -9.26
CA VAL A 115 23.71 8.54 -8.13
C VAL A 115 22.49 9.07 -7.38
N GLY A 116 22.42 10.39 -7.16
CA GLY A 116 21.32 11.01 -6.45
C GLY A 116 19.97 10.78 -7.15
N SER A 117 19.93 10.99 -8.47
CA SER A 117 18.71 10.77 -9.24
C SER A 117 18.31 9.29 -9.35
N LEU A 118 19.28 8.37 -9.40
CA LEU A 118 18.99 6.94 -9.33
C LEU A 118 18.36 6.58 -7.99
N VAL A 119 18.94 7.02 -6.87
CA VAL A 119 18.42 6.73 -5.53
C VAL A 119 17.01 7.30 -5.39
N GLU A 120 16.78 8.55 -5.77
CA GLU A 120 15.44 9.14 -5.78
C GLU A 120 14.44 8.37 -6.65
N GLY A 121 14.87 7.92 -7.83
CA GLY A 121 14.09 7.08 -8.73
C GLY A 121 13.65 5.75 -8.13
N VAL A 122 14.52 5.11 -7.35
CA VAL A 122 14.19 3.84 -6.66
C VAL A 122 13.31 4.08 -5.42
N MET A 123 13.49 5.18 -4.69
CA MET A 123 12.78 5.40 -3.41
C MET A 123 11.41 6.07 -3.56
N SER A 124 11.25 6.99 -4.51
CA SER A 124 10.02 7.77 -4.67
C SER A 124 8.74 6.95 -4.90
N PRO A 125 8.74 5.76 -5.54
CA PRO A 125 7.54 4.95 -5.67
C PRO A 125 7.12 4.23 -4.38
N VAL A 126 8.03 4.11 -3.40
CA VAL A 126 7.85 3.29 -2.20
C VAL A 126 7.68 4.12 -0.93
N VAL A 127 8.26 5.34 -0.90
CA VAL A 127 8.25 6.21 0.28
C VAL A 127 7.58 7.54 -0.06
N ASP A 128 6.42 7.78 0.55
CA ASP A 128 5.78 9.10 0.51
C ASP A 128 6.56 10.13 1.35
N ASN A 129 6.39 11.42 1.08
CA ASN A 129 7.09 12.50 1.75
C ASN A 129 6.39 13.04 3.01
N ALA A 130 5.23 12.52 3.42
CA ALA A 130 4.49 13.02 4.59
C ALA A 130 5.30 13.02 5.89
N TRP A 131 6.19 12.05 6.10
CA TRP A 131 7.05 11.95 7.29
C TRP A 131 7.93 13.19 7.53
N ARG A 132 8.24 13.95 6.47
CA ARG A 132 9.09 15.15 6.56
C ARG A 132 8.43 16.23 7.41
N LYS A 133 7.11 16.35 7.32
CA LYS A 133 6.32 17.32 8.06
C LYS A 133 6.38 17.03 9.56
N ASP A 134 6.19 15.77 9.93
CA ASP A 134 6.19 15.33 11.33
C ASP A 134 7.58 15.45 11.99
N LEU A 135 8.65 15.44 11.19
CA LEU A 135 10.02 15.68 11.65
C LEU A 135 10.47 17.15 11.55
N GLY A 136 9.62 18.07 11.10
CA GLY A 136 9.97 19.49 10.95
C GLY A 136 11.07 19.75 9.92
N LEU A 137 11.18 18.90 8.89
CA LEU A 137 12.20 18.99 7.84
C LEU A 137 11.71 19.72 6.57
N GLU A 138 10.54 20.37 6.67
CA GLU A 138 9.96 21.22 5.63
C GLU A 138 10.95 22.33 5.25
N GLY A 139 11.31 22.44 3.97
CA GLY A 139 12.23 23.48 3.47
C GLY A 139 13.73 23.16 3.58
N SER A 140 14.12 22.05 4.22
CA SER A 140 15.51 21.58 4.15
C SER A 140 15.78 20.89 2.80
N SER A 141 17.03 20.96 2.29
CA SER A 141 17.47 20.22 1.09
C SER A 141 17.57 18.70 1.33
N SER A 142 16.79 18.15 2.27
CA SER A 142 16.72 16.75 2.68
C SER A 142 16.23 15.79 1.59
N GLN A 143 16.13 16.25 0.34
CA GLN A 143 15.78 15.46 -0.85
C GLN A 143 16.67 14.20 -1.00
N GLN A 144 17.84 14.17 -0.34
CA GLN A 144 18.74 13.02 -0.34
C GLN A 144 18.89 12.34 1.03
N LEU A 145 17.93 12.42 1.96
CA LEU A 145 18.05 11.63 3.20
C LEU A 145 17.64 10.16 2.95
N VAL A 146 16.51 9.98 2.27
CA VAL A 146 15.92 8.66 1.97
C VAL A 146 16.86 7.86 1.09
N GLY A 147 17.20 6.65 1.52
CA GLY A 147 18.07 5.74 0.78
C GLY A 147 19.52 6.19 0.64
N SER A 148 19.96 7.27 1.29
CA SER A 148 21.35 7.77 1.18
C SER A 148 22.43 6.79 1.61
N ARG A 149 22.07 5.85 2.49
CA ARG A 149 22.95 4.75 2.94
C ARG A 149 22.40 3.38 2.53
N SER A 150 21.54 3.33 1.53
CA SER A 150 21.02 2.09 0.97
C SER A 150 22.10 1.29 0.22
N THR A 151 21.78 0.04 -0.09
CA THR A 151 22.60 -0.81 -0.96
C THR A 151 22.70 -0.24 -2.37
N VAL A 152 21.61 0.33 -2.91
CA VAL A 152 21.58 1.02 -4.21
C VAL A 152 22.52 2.22 -4.22
N ALA A 153 22.46 3.06 -3.19
CA ALA A 153 23.36 4.20 -3.06
C ALA A 153 24.83 3.75 -2.98
N SER A 154 25.12 2.73 -2.16
CA SER A 154 26.46 2.19 -2.00
C SER A 154 27.01 1.61 -3.31
N TYR A 155 26.19 0.85 -4.04
CA TYR A 155 26.52 0.30 -5.35
C TYR A 155 26.83 1.40 -6.37
N ALA A 156 25.92 2.35 -6.52
CA ALA A 156 26.06 3.41 -7.51
C ALA A 156 27.22 4.37 -7.19
N LEU A 157 27.46 4.67 -5.91
CA LEU A 157 28.61 5.45 -5.46
C LEU A 157 29.94 4.74 -5.75
N ALA A 158 30.00 3.41 -5.61
CA ALA A 158 31.23 2.67 -5.90
C ALA A 158 31.63 2.80 -7.38
N TRP A 159 30.66 2.68 -8.28
CA TRP A 159 30.89 2.87 -9.72
C TRP A 159 31.20 4.31 -10.11
N ALA A 160 30.39 5.26 -9.63
CA ALA A 160 30.57 6.68 -9.94
C ALA A 160 31.90 7.27 -9.42
N ARG A 161 32.51 6.66 -8.39
CA ARG A 161 33.85 7.03 -7.90
C ARG A 161 34.97 6.44 -8.76
N SER A 162 34.70 5.31 -9.42
CA SER A 162 35.68 4.64 -10.26
C SER A 162 35.76 5.27 -11.66
N ASP A 163 34.61 5.62 -12.24
CA ASP A 163 34.52 6.19 -13.59
C ASP A 163 33.19 6.92 -13.81
N GLN A 164 33.12 7.69 -14.91
CA GLN A 164 31.89 8.28 -15.39
C GLN A 164 30.86 7.19 -15.69
N SER A 165 29.78 7.18 -14.90
CA SER A 165 28.78 6.12 -14.91
C SER A 165 27.39 6.67 -15.24
N LEU A 166 26.62 5.89 -15.98
CA LEU A 166 25.18 6.06 -16.19
C LEU A 166 24.47 4.80 -15.69
N PHE A 167 23.25 4.96 -15.20
CA PHE A 167 22.52 3.88 -14.54
C PHE A 167 21.17 3.67 -15.20
N THR A 168 20.84 2.44 -15.57
CA THR A 168 19.50 2.06 -16.02
C THR A 168 18.76 1.36 -14.88
N LEU A 169 17.50 1.75 -14.67
CA LEU A 169 16.59 1.11 -13.72
C LEU A 169 15.45 0.47 -14.49
N HIS A 170 15.24 -0.82 -14.26
CA HIS A 170 14.07 -1.55 -14.73
C HIS A 170 13.28 -2.01 -13.51
N GLN A 171 12.03 -1.57 -13.40
CA GLN A 171 11.20 -1.83 -12.23
C GLN A 171 9.86 -2.44 -12.64
N LEU A 172 9.54 -3.57 -12.02
CA LEU A 172 8.23 -4.22 -12.07
C LEU A 172 7.58 -4.03 -10.70
N SER A 173 6.42 -3.37 -10.66
CA SER A 173 5.67 -3.13 -9.41
C SER A 173 4.28 -3.75 -9.54
N CYS A 174 3.90 -4.61 -8.61
CA CYS A 174 2.59 -5.25 -8.56
C CYS A 174 1.93 -4.97 -7.21
N SER A 175 0.69 -4.47 -7.24
CA SER A 175 -0.12 -4.28 -6.05
C SER A 175 -1.08 -5.45 -5.90
N GLU A 176 -1.01 -6.13 -4.75
CA GLU A 176 -1.80 -7.34 -4.46
C GLU A 176 -2.72 -7.14 -3.23
N PHE A 177 -2.38 -6.17 -2.37
CA PHE A 177 -3.07 -5.92 -1.11
C PHE A 177 -3.18 -4.41 -0.85
N GLU A 178 -4.31 -3.99 -0.27
CA GLU A 178 -4.56 -2.62 0.24
C GLU A 178 -4.98 -2.64 1.72
#